data_AF-A0AAE0IDR8-F1
#
_entry.id   AF-A0AAE0IDR8-F1
#
_cell.length_a   1.000
_cell.length_b   1.000
_cell.length_c   1.000
_cell.angle_alpha   90.00
_cell.angle_beta   90.00
_cell.angle_gamma   90.00
#
_symmetry.space_group_name_H-M   'P 1'
#
loop_
_entity.id
_entity.type
_entity.pdbx_description
1 polymer ?
#
loop_
_entity_poly.entity_id
_entity_poly.type
_entity_poly.pdbx_seq_one_letter_code
_entity_poly.pdbx_strand_id
1 'polypeptide(L)'
;MEDFPPPAQPTMPLHAQSNGNATTTAPSGNGISADEIALYDRQIRLWGMKAQERIRSANILLITMKALANEIAKNLVLAGICSITVVDHEVVTEADLGAQFFLTSSHIGMNRAVAASTSIQRLNPRVKVFVETSNVRALPTEYYQKFDIIIATDLDAQTLTEINTNARVHNRPSYVASSHGLYGFIFADLIEHDFVIERNKSNVSTALGAESHTRSIIAVQPKDNDNKVELVTKREKYSTWFLASDSPSMLPPEILKSLRRRKVVTPILSCLRTLWEYTALHNGAPPQGNNHADLVQFTRMCGEKHKTFGLPTETLRSEVLRSFLQNIGAEIAPVCAVLGGQLAQDVINVLGGTQQPIQNFVIFDGGNMEANVYALHPPEGELGRAQLPQSQDVAAAAAAAAVAAGQGMATTSMPMMIGNVSGINVGMDMNGMPVPPMGMPAVPDYDVAVGSMFATATADSAPVPTTMTSIDGSSERVSAADPQQPQEQQQSESK
;
A
#
# COMPACT_ATOMS: atom_id res chain seq x y z
N MET A 1 12.41 25.40 34.59
CA MET A 1 11.74 24.87 35.80
C MET A 1 10.30 25.30 35.66
N GLU A 2 9.39 24.46 35.19
CA GLU A 2 9.05 23.13 35.71
C GLU A 2 9.15 22.02 34.65
N ASP A 3 9.75 20.91 35.05
CA ASP A 3 9.95 19.69 34.27
C ASP A 3 8.75 18.78 34.56
N PHE A 4 7.72 18.82 33.69
CA PHE A 4 6.59 17.91 33.82
C PHE A 4 6.96 16.56 33.20
N PRO A 5 6.88 15.45 33.95
CA PRO A 5 7.12 14.13 33.36
C PRO A 5 6.07 13.85 32.27
N PRO A 6 6.44 13.19 31.16
CA PRO A 6 5.47 12.80 30.15
C PRO A 6 4.39 11.91 30.79
N PRO A 7 3.12 12.04 30.39
CA PRO A 7 2.06 11.20 30.90
C PRO A 7 2.41 9.73 30.65
N ALA A 8 2.25 8.90 31.69
CA ALA A 8 2.48 7.47 31.59
C ALA A 8 1.62 6.90 30.47
N GLN A 9 2.27 6.41 29.41
CA GLN A 9 1.58 5.79 28.30
C GLN A 9 0.96 4.47 28.75
N PRO A 10 -0.28 4.17 28.35
CA PRO A 10 -0.88 2.88 28.67
C PRO A 10 -0.08 1.77 27.97
N THR A 11 0.21 0.69 28.70
CA THR A 11 0.80 -0.52 28.12
C THR A 11 -0.29 -1.40 27.53
N MET A 12 -0.11 -1.84 26.28
CA MET A 12 -1.04 -2.78 25.63
C MET A 12 -1.09 -4.12 26.39
N PRO A 13 -2.28 -4.61 26.80
CA PRO A 13 -2.41 -5.94 27.40
C PRO A 13 -2.16 -7.03 26.36
N LEU A 14 -1.41 -8.06 26.74
CA LEU A 14 -1.21 -9.26 25.93
C LEU A 14 -2.54 -10.02 25.80
N HIS A 15 -2.93 -10.40 24.57
CA HIS A 15 -4.06 -11.30 24.35
C HIS A 15 -3.78 -12.65 25.02
N ALA A 16 -4.49 -12.95 26.11
CA ALA A 16 -4.40 -14.23 26.79
C ALA A 16 -5.00 -15.33 25.89
N GLN A 17 -4.23 -16.39 25.65
CA GLN A 17 -4.75 -17.65 25.14
C GLN A 17 -5.66 -18.27 26.20
N SER A 18 -6.90 -18.58 25.82
CA SER A 18 -7.88 -19.20 26.71
C SER A 18 -7.50 -20.64 27.03
N ASN A 19 -7.13 -20.92 28.28
CA ASN A 19 -7.21 -22.25 28.87
C ASN A 19 -7.97 -22.19 30.19
N GLY A 20 -8.74 -23.24 30.46
CA GLY A 20 -9.93 -23.24 31.33
C GLY A 20 -9.74 -22.90 32.82
N ASN A 21 -10.89 -22.49 33.39
CA ASN A 21 -11.31 -22.48 34.79
C ASN A 21 -10.63 -21.52 35.79
N ALA A 22 -11.20 -20.31 35.89
CA ALA A 22 -11.40 -19.63 37.17
C ALA A 22 -12.61 -18.69 37.09
N THR A 23 -13.54 -18.86 38.03
CA THR A 23 -14.75 -18.04 38.18
C THR A 23 -14.35 -16.67 38.74
N THR A 24 -14.12 -15.69 37.88
CA THR A 24 -14.05 -14.27 38.24
C THR A 24 -15.13 -13.52 37.49
N THR A 25 -16.04 -12.93 38.24
CA THR A 25 -17.15 -12.08 37.77
C THR A 25 -16.62 -10.96 36.89
N ALA A 26 -16.89 -11.07 35.58
CA ALA A 26 -16.59 -10.05 34.59
C ALA A 26 -17.49 -8.81 34.79
N PRO A 27 -16.99 -7.58 34.57
CA PRO A 27 -17.86 -6.43 34.41
C PRO A 27 -18.56 -6.55 33.04
N SER A 28 -19.86 -6.84 33.08
CA SER A 28 -20.74 -6.91 31.93
C SER A 28 -20.91 -5.52 31.29
N GLY A 29 -20.34 -5.32 30.10
CA GLY A 29 -20.54 -4.14 29.26
C GLY A 29 -20.42 -4.49 27.77
N ASN A 30 -21.05 -5.59 27.33
CA ASN A 30 -20.90 -6.19 26.00
C ASN A 30 -21.80 -5.56 24.91
N GLY A 31 -22.00 -4.24 24.91
CA GLY A 31 -22.80 -3.56 23.89
C GLY A 31 -22.23 -2.19 23.56
N ILE A 32 -22.34 -1.77 22.29
CA ILE A 32 -22.05 -0.39 21.89
C ILE A 32 -22.95 0.54 22.72
N SER A 33 -22.36 1.48 23.46
CA SER A 33 -23.16 2.40 24.29
C SER A 33 -24.08 3.25 23.43
N ALA A 34 -25.19 3.74 23.99
CA ALA A 34 -26.14 4.58 23.25
C ALA A 34 -25.46 5.81 22.62
N ASP A 35 -24.51 6.42 23.32
CA ASP A 35 -23.72 7.56 22.82
C ASP A 35 -22.84 7.17 21.63
N GLU A 36 -22.28 5.97 21.62
CA GLU A 36 -21.48 5.46 20.50
C GLU A 36 -22.37 5.07 19.32
N ILE A 37 -23.56 4.51 19.57
CA ILE A 37 -24.56 4.26 18.51
C ILE A 37 -24.94 5.58 17.85
N ALA A 38 -25.20 6.63 18.63
CA ALA A 38 -25.53 7.95 18.10
C ALA A 38 -24.36 8.57 17.30
N LEU A 39 -23.13 8.44 17.79
CA LEU A 39 -21.93 8.93 17.10
C LEU A 39 -21.70 8.21 15.77
N TYR A 40 -21.86 6.89 15.74
CA TYR A 40 -21.62 6.04 14.57
C TYR A 40 -22.89 5.73 13.76
N ASP A 41 -24.02 6.39 14.02
CA ASP A 41 -25.33 6.06 13.41
C ASP A 41 -25.24 5.99 11.87
N ARG A 42 -24.61 6.99 11.24
CA ARG A 42 -24.42 7.02 9.77
C ARG A 42 -23.57 5.87 9.25
N GLN A 43 -22.53 5.50 9.99
CA GLN A 43 -21.61 4.42 9.65
C GLN A 43 -22.30 3.06 9.83
N ILE A 44 -22.98 2.87 10.95
CA ILE A 44 -23.80 1.68 11.26
C ILE A 44 -24.87 1.45 10.21
N ARG A 45 -25.52 2.50 9.69
CA ARG A 45 -26.51 2.38 8.59
C ARG A 45 -25.89 1.85 7.30
N LEU A 46 -24.59 2.10 7.07
CA LEU A 46 -23.90 1.69 5.86
C LEU A 46 -23.43 0.23 5.94
N TRP A 47 -22.73 -0.16 7.00
CA TRP A 47 -22.10 -1.48 7.10
C TRP A 47 -22.71 -2.40 8.18
N GLY A 48 -23.65 -1.90 8.97
CA GLY A 48 -24.37 -2.68 9.97
C GLY A 48 -23.69 -2.73 11.33
N MET A 49 -24.47 -3.07 12.36
CA MET A 49 -24.02 -3.14 13.76
C MET A 49 -22.88 -4.14 13.96
N LYS A 50 -22.99 -5.35 13.40
CA LYS A 50 -21.96 -6.40 13.55
C LYS A 50 -20.60 -5.98 12.98
N ALA A 51 -20.60 -5.26 11.85
CA ALA A 51 -19.36 -4.73 11.29
C ALA A 51 -18.76 -3.66 12.21
N GLN A 52 -19.59 -2.75 12.74
CA GLN A 52 -19.13 -1.73 13.69
C GLN A 52 -18.54 -2.34 14.98
N GLU A 53 -19.13 -3.42 15.51
CA GLU A 53 -18.59 -4.15 16.67
C GLU A 53 -17.19 -4.70 16.39
N ARG A 54 -16.96 -5.28 15.20
CA ARG A 54 -15.64 -5.78 14.78
C ARG A 54 -14.63 -4.64 14.64
N ILE A 55 -15.01 -3.56 13.95
CA ILE A 55 -14.18 -2.36 13.79
C ILE A 55 -13.75 -1.83 15.17
N ARG A 56 -14.70 -1.70 16.10
CA ARG A 56 -14.45 -1.23 17.47
C ARG A 56 -13.48 -2.10 18.27
N SER A 57 -13.36 -3.38 17.95
CA SER A 57 -12.41 -4.29 18.62
C SER A 57 -11.01 -4.28 18.01
N ALA A 58 -10.82 -3.68 16.84
CA ALA A 58 -9.60 -3.80 16.04
C ALA A 58 -8.45 -2.94 16.57
N ASN A 59 -7.27 -3.54 16.67
CA ASN A 59 -6.01 -2.89 17.04
C ASN A 59 -5.12 -2.78 15.80
N ILE A 60 -4.75 -1.57 15.42
CA ILE A 60 -4.02 -1.27 14.19
C ILE A 60 -2.58 -0.88 14.51
N LEU A 61 -1.62 -1.47 13.79
CA LEU A 61 -0.25 -0.98 13.74
C LEU A 61 -0.07 -0.12 12.48
N LEU A 62 0.36 1.12 12.65
CA LEU A 62 0.67 2.04 11.55
C LEU A 62 2.15 2.43 11.62
N ILE A 63 2.92 2.05 10.60
CA ILE A 63 4.37 2.20 10.56
C ILE A 63 4.72 3.32 9.57
N THR A 64 5.57 4.24 10.02
CA THR A 64 5.98 5.49 9.38
C THR A 64 4.89 6.56 9.42
N MET A 65 5.12 7.67 10.13
CA MET A 65 4.16 8.75 10.29
C MET A 65 4.48 9.90 9.34
N LYS A 66 3.99 9.77 8.10
CA LYS A 66 4.09 10.78 7.04
C LYS A 66 2.72 11.22 6.51
N ALA A 67 2.66 12.05 5.46
CA ALA A 67 1.40 12.62 4.97
C ALA A 67 0.35 11.56 4.58
N LEU A 68 0.77 10.45 3.96
CA LEU A 68 -0.12 9.33 3.64
C LEU A 68 -0.68 8.67 4.91
N ALA A 69 0.19 8.41 5.88
CA ALA A 69 -0.19 7.84 7.17
C ALA A 69 -1.14 8.76 7.96
N ASN A 70 -1.03 10.09 7.84
CA ASN A 70 -1.99 11.02 8.46
C ASN A 70 -3.42 10.76 8.00
N GLU A 71 -3.60 10.57 6.69
CA GLU A 71 -4.91 10.31 6.08
C GLU A 71 -5.47 8.95 6.52
N ILE A 72 -4.60 7.92 6.55
CA ILE A 72 -4.97 6.58 7.04
C ILE A 72 -5.40 6.65 8.52
N ALA A 73 -4.55 7.23 9.38
CA ALA A 73 -4.82 7.37 10.81
C ALA A 73 -6.12 8.16 11.06
N LYS A 74 -6.31 9.28 10.36
CA LYS A 74 -7.53 10.10 10.45
C LYS A 74 -8.78 9.26 10.18
N ASN A 75 -8.80 8.56 9.05
CA ASN A 75 -9.99 7.79 8.64
C ASN A 75 -10.26 6.61 9.57
N LEU A 76 -9.23 5.87 10.00
CA LEU A 76 -9.41 4.73 10.90
C LEU A 76 -9.85 5.15 12.32
N VAL A 77 -9.28 6.23 12.86
CA VAL A 77 -9.65 6.75 14.18
C VAL A 77 -11.08 7.30 14.19
N LEU A 78 -11.50 7.98 13.12
CA LEU A 78 -12.89 8.45 12.96
C LEU A 78 -13.89 7.30 12.71
N ALA A 79 -13.44 6.18 12.15
CA ALA A 79 -14.25 4.97 12.04
C ALA A 79 -14.45 4.24 13.38
N GLY A 80 -13.67 4.61 14.41
CA GLY A 80 -13.85 4.12 15.77
C GLY A 80 -13.23 2.75 16.03
N ILE A 81 -12.01 2.52 15.54
CA ILE A 81 -11.20 1.35 15.92
C ILE A 81 -10.90 1.30 17.44
N CYS A 82 -10.46 0.16 17.98
CA CYS A 82 -10.09 0.06 19.40
C CYS A 82 -8.86 0.92 19.71
N SER A 83 -7.80 0.69 18.94
CA SER A 83 -6.53 1.34 19.14
C SER A 83 -5.72 1.47 17.86
N ILE A 84 -4.88 2.49 17.81
CA ILE A 84 -3.84 2.67 16.81
C ILE A 84 -2.50 2.85 17.51
N THR A 85 -1.51 2.06 17.10
CA THR A 85 -0.11 2.25 17.52
C THR A 85 0.67 2.79 16.34
N VAL A 86 1.26 3.97 16.52
CA VAL A 86 2.05 4.65 15.50
C VAL A 86 3.53 4.40 15.77
N VAL A 87 4.22 3.78 14.82
CA VAL A 87 5.68 3.54 14.86
C VAL A 87 6.37 4.53 13.94
N ASP A 88 7.20 5.41 14.47
CA ASP A 88 8.12 6.21 13.66
C ASP A 88 9.34 6.58 14.50
N HIS A 89 10.53 6.47 13.92
CA HIS A 89 11.80 6.81 14.56
C HIS A 89 12.36 8.16 14.11
N GLU A 90 11.82 8.72 13.03
CA GLU A 90 12.27 9.98 12.47
C GLU A 90 11.72 11.18 13.24
N VAL A 91 12.40 12.31 13.07
CA VAL A 91 12.00 13.60 13.64
C VAL A 91 11.24 14.45 12.64
N VAL A 92 10.41 15.36 13.15
CA VAL A 92 9.71 16.35 12.34
C VAL A 92 10.71 17.32 11.73
N THR A 93 10.64 17.47 10.42
CA THR A 93 11.39 18.44 9.62
C THR A 93 10.46 19.49 9.02
N GLU A 94 11.01 20.58 8.49
CA GLU A 94 10.20 21.61 7.82
C GLU A 94 9.41 21.06 6.61
N ALA A 95 9.98 20.09 5.89
CA ALA A 95 9.33 19.47 4.74
C ALA A 95 8.04 18.75 5.12
N ASP A 96 7.98 18.18 6.33
CA ASP A 96 6.80 17.47 6.83
C ASP A 96 5.60 18.40 6.98
N LEU A 97 5.81 19.67 7.35
CA LEU A 97 4.74 20.64 7.59
C LEU A 97 3.93 20.98 6.34
N GLY A 98 4.50 20.77 5.14
CA GLY A 98 3.83 21.06 3.87
C GLY A 98 2.67 20.10 3.54
N ALA A 99 2.73 18.87 4.05
CA ALA A 99 1.75 17.83 3.73
C ALA A 99 1.14 17.15 4.98
N GLN A 100 1.76 17.32 6.16
CA GLN A 100 1.29 16.68 7.40
C GLN A 100 0.43 17.60 8.27
N PHE A 101 -0.90 17.50 8.13
CA PHE A 101 -1.86 18.33 8.88
C PHE A 101 -1.96 18.07 10.40
N PHE A 102 -1.32 17.02 10.94
CA PHE A 102 -1.24 16.81 12.39
C PHE A 102 -0.09 17.57 13.07
N LEU A 103 0.82 18.13 12.28
CA LEU A 103 2.04 18.79 12.75
C LEU A 103 1.92 20.32 12.66
N THR A 104 2.76 21.01 13.42
CA THR A 104 2.87 22.47 13.46
C THR A 104 4.35 22.80 13.58
N SER A 105 4.73 24.06 13.30
CA SER A 105 6.13 24.50 13.39
C SER A 105 6.75 24.28 14.77
N SER A 106 5.95 24.31 15.83
CA SER A 106 6.39 24.00 17.21
C SER A 106 6.84 22.55 17.41
N HIS A 107 6.51 21.64 16.50
CA HIS A 107 6.89 20.23 16.60
C HIS A 107 8.23 19.90 15.92
N ILE A 108 8.86 20.85 15.21
CA ILE A 108 10.15 20.61 14.53
C ILE A 108 11.18 20.08 15.54
N GLY A 109 11.87 19.00 15.18
CA GLY A 109 12.85 18.32 16.02
C GLY A 109 12.27 17.32 17.02
N MET A 110 10.95 17.27 17.21
CA MET A 110 10.29 16.20 17.97
C MET A 110 10.16 14.93 17.11
N ASN A 111 10.05 13.76 17.73
CA ASN A 111 9.69 12.54 17.02
C ASN A 111 8.32 12.68 16.33
N ARG A 112 8.20 12.26 15.07
CA ARG A 112 6.97 12.43 14.25
C ARG A 112 5.75 11.75 14.87
N ALA A 113 5.89 10.50 15.33
CA ALA A 113 4.79 9.77 15.93
C ALA A 113 4.32 10.41 17.24
N VAL A 114 5.27 10.85 18.09
CA VAL A 114 4.97 11.58 19.32
C VAL A 114 4.23 12.89 19.01
N ALA A 115 4.74 13.69 18.07
CA ALA A 115 4.14 14.96 17.69
C ALA A 115 2.72 14.80 17.13
N ALA A 116 2.48 13.80 16.28
CA ALA A 116 1.16 13.55 15.69
C ALA A 116 0.15 12.97 16.71
N SER A 117 0.60 12.22 17.71
CA SER A 117 -0.26 11.45 18.63
C SER A 117 -1.35 12.28 19.32
N THR A 118 -1.03 13.51 19.72
CA THR A 118 -1.99 14.40 20.39
C THR A 118 -3.13 14.80 19.45
N SER A 119 -2.80 15.12 18.20
CA SER A 119 -3.78 15.49 17.18
C SER A 119 -4.63 14.29 16.76
N ILE A 120 -4.01 13.10 16.63
CA ILE A 120 -4.72 11.85 16.36
C ILE A 120 -5.72 11.54 17.48
N GLN A 121 -5.30 11.63 18.75
CA GLN A 121 -6.15 11.35 19.91
C GLN A 121 -7.36 12.29 19.99
N ARG A 122 -7.20 13.56 19.56
CA ARG A 122 -8.29 14.57 19.54
C ARG A 122 -9.39 14.23 18.54
N LEU A 123 -9.11 13.49 17.46
CA LEU A 123 -10.14 13.11 16.49
C LEU A 123 -11.22 12.24 17.11
N ASN A 124 -10.84 11.34 18.01
CA ASN A 124 -11.77 10.47 18.69
C ASN A 124 -11.20 10.02 20.06
N PRO A 125 -11.67 10.63 21.17
CA PRO A 125 -11.22 10.27 22.52
C PRO A 125 -11.47 8.82 22.95
N ARG A 126 -12.30 8.07 22.20
CA ARG A 126 -12.62 6.66 22.48
C ARG A 126 -11.58 5.69 21.90
N VAL A 127 -10.79 6.13 20.92
CA VAL A 127 -9.70 5.33 20.34
C VAL A 127 -8.45 5.53 21.16
N LYS A 128 -7.77 4.44 21.51
CA LYS A 128 -6.47 4.53 22.22
C LYS A 128 -5.36 4.77 21.21
N VAL A 129 -4.57 5.82 21.42
CA VAL A 129 -3.39 6.10 20.61
C VAL A 129 -2.12 5.75 21.38
N PHE A 130 -1.30 4.87 20.82
CA PHE A 130 0.01 4.50 21.34
C PHE A 130 1.11 4.94 20.38
N VAL A 131 2.32 5.16 20.92
CA VAL A 131 3.47 5.59 20.14
C VAL A 131 4.65 4.67 20.44
N GLU A 132 5.34 4.26 19.38
CA GLU A 132 6.61 3.55 19.43
C GLU A 132 7.64 4.33 18.62
N THR A 133 8.72 4.75 19.27
CA THR A 133 9.73 5.63 18.66
C THR A 133 10.93 4.89 18.10
N SER A 134 10.99 3.57 18.28
CA SER A 134 12.09 2.75 17.79
C SER A 134 12.04 2.59 16.27
N ASN A 135 13.21 2.36 15.65
CA ASN A 135 13.25 1.97 14.25
C ASN A 135 12.48 0.65 14.07
N VAL A 136 11.60 0.59 13.07
CA VAL A 136 10.79 -0.61 12.81
C VAL A 136 11.63 -1.87 12.62
N ARG A 137 12.85 -1.75 12.04
CA ARG A 137 13.78 -2.88 11.84
C ARG A 137 14.34 -3.45 13.14
N ALA A 138 14.25 -2.70 14.24
CA ALA A 138 14.67 -3.15 15.55
C ALA A 138 13.52 -3.80 16.35
N LEU A 139 12.29 -3.78 15.84
CA LEU A 139 11.16 -4.40 16.53
C LEU A 139 11.25 -5.93 16.42
N PRO A 140 11.04 -6.66 17.52
CA PRO A 140 11.02 -8.12 17.48
C PRO A 140 9.81 -8.62 16.69
N THR A 141 9.93 -9.78 16.04
CA THR A 141 8.84 -10.37 15.25
C THR A 141 7.57 -10.56 16.08
N GLU A 142 7.69 -10.92 17.36
CA GLU A 142 6.58 -11.09 18.29
C GLU A 142 5.80 -9.80 18.57
N TYR A 143 6.35 -8.63 18.22
CA TYR A 143 5.67 -7.35 18.38
C TYR A 143 4.40 -7.29 17.51
N TYR A 144 4.47 -7.83 16.29
CA TYR A 144 3.40 -7.77 15.30
C TYR A 144 2.16 -8.59 15.69
N GLN A 145 2.31 -9.60 16.56
CA GLN A 145 1.22 -10.48 16.98
C GLN A 145 0.10 -9.75 17.76
N LYS A 146 0.36 -8.55 18.28
CA LYS A 146 -0.56 -7.76 19.10
C LYS A 146 -1.66 -7.06 18.30
N PHE A 147 -1.50 -7.02 16.98
CA PHE A 147 -2.33 -6.21 16.09
C PHE A 147 -3.20 -7.08 15.20
N ASP A 148 -4.38 -6.57 14.87
CA ASP A 148 -5.31 -7.24 13.97
C ASP A 148 -4.96 -6.95 12.51
N ILE A 149 -4.48 -5.74 12.21
CA ILE A 149 -4.01 -5.32 10.89
C ILE A 149 -2.73 -4.50 11.03
N ILE A 150 -1.77 -4.74 10.15
CA ILE A 150 -0.49 -4.02 10.07
C ILE A 150 -0.47 -3.18 8.80
N ILE A 151 -0.14 -1.90 8.91
CA ILE A 151 -0.06 -0.97 7.78
C ILE A 151 1.34 -0.35 7.79
N ALA A 152 2.08 -0.51 6.71
CA ALA A 152 3.40 0.07 6.53
C ALA A 152 3.42 1.05 5.36
N THR A 153 3.92 2.26 5.59
CA THR A 153 3.98 3.28 4.54
C THR A 153 5.37 3.81 4.29
N ASP A 154 5.64 4.20 3.03
CA ASP A 154 6.80 5.00 2.64
C ASP A 154 8.17 4.43 3.09
N LEU A 155 8.31 3.10 3.05
CA LEU A 155 9.54 2.35 3.35
C LEU A 155 10.14 1.73 2.09
N ASP A 156 11.42 1.35 2.15
CA ASP A 156 12.09 0.61 1.08
C ASP A 156 11.58 -0.83 0.94
N ALA A 157 11.78 -1.42 -0.23
CA ALA A 157 11.24 -2.74 -0.59
C ALA A 157 11.73 -3.88 0.32
N GLN A 158 12.95 -3.82 0.84
CA GLN A 158 13.48 -4.84 1.74
C GLN A 158 12.74 -4.79 3.09
N THR A 159 12.61 -3.60 3.66
CA THR A 159 11.92 -3.41 4.94
C THR A 159 10.43 -3.76 4.84
N LEU A 160 9.81 -3.44 3.71
CA LEU A 160 8.42 -3.86 3.42
C LEU A 160 8.29 -5.39 3.34
N THR A 161 9.27 -6.07 2.76
CA THR A 161 9.33 -7.54 2.73
C THR A 161 9.43 -8.14 4.13
N GLU A 162 10.31 -7.57 4.97
CA GLU A 162 10.51 -8.01 6.36
C GLU A 162 9.22 -7.80 7.18
N ILE A 163 8.58 -6.64 7.09
CA ILE A 163 7.32 -6.35 7.78
C ILE A 163 6.20 -7.30 7.34
N ASN A 164 6.02 -7.49 6.03
CA ASN A 164 5.00 -8.40 5.50
C ASN A 164 5.26 -9.85 5.94
N THR A 165 6.52 -10.28 6.00
CA THR A 165 6.90 -11.61 6.48
C THR A 165 6.60 -11.76 7.97
N ASN A 166 6.98 -10.79 8.81
CA ASN A 166 6.70 -10.78 10.24
C ASN A 166 5.18 -10.78 10.52
N ALA A 167 4.40 -10.02 9.74
CA ALA A 167 2.95 -10.04 9.80
C ALA A 167 2.40 -11.46 9.51
N ARG A 168 2.85 -12.06 8.40
CA ARG A 168 2.43 -13.40 7.99
C ARG A 168 2.76 -14.49 8.99
N VAL A 169 3.97 -14.50 9.57
CA VAL A 169 4.37 -15.49 10.59
C VAL A 169 3.40 -15.50 11.78
N HIS A 170 2.81 -14.35 12.11
CA HIS A 170 1.80 -14.21 13.15
C HIS A 170 0.35 -14.25 12.65
N ASN A 171 0.15 -14.69 11.40
CA ASN A 171 -1.15 -14.76 10.72
C ASN A 171 -1.92 -13.43 10.79
N ARG A 172 -1.20 -12.32 10.58
CA ARG A 172 -1.76 -10.96 10.58
C ARG A 172 -1.85 -10.43 9.15
N PRO A 173 -3.02 -9.96 8.70
CA PRO A 173 -3.15 -9.25 7.43
C PRO A 173 -2.32 -7.95 7.46
N SER A 174 -1.81 -7.57 6.29
CA SER A 174 -0.97 -6.38 6.15
C SER A 174 -1.29 -5.58 4.90
N TYR A 175 -1.07 -4.28 5.01
CA TYR A 175 -1.09 -3.33 3.90
C TYR A 175 0.26 -2.65 3.77
N VAL A 176 0.65 -2.39 2.54
CA VAL A 176 1.83 -1.59 2.20
C VAL A 176 1.40 -0.48 1.26
N ALA A 177 1.82 0.75 1.48
CA ALA A 177 1.49 1.84 0.57
C ALA A 177 2.58 2.92 0.55
N SER A 178 2.77 3.59 -0.57
CA SER A 178 3.66 4.76 -0.62
C SER A 178 3.12 5.81 -1.56
N SER A 179 3.45 7.06 -1.26
CA SER A 179 3.19 8.22 -2.12
C SER A 179 4.48 8.74 -2.73
N HIS A 180 4.45 9.02 -4.02
CA HIS A 180 5.55 9.58 -4.80
C HIS A 180 5.01 10.72 -5.67
N GLY A 181 4.83 11.88 -5.03
CA GLY A 181 4.27 13.09 -5.63
C GLY A 181 2.89 12.82 -6.23
N LEU A 182 2.77 12.91 -7.55
CA LEU A 182 1.53 12.64 -8.30
C LEU A 182 1.18 11.15 -8.42
N TYR A 183 2.01 10.25 -7.91
CA TYR A 183 1.86 8.80 -8.08
C TYR A 183 1.84 8.10 -6.72
N GLY A 184 1.37 6.86 -6.69
CA GLY A 184 1.51 6.03 -5.52
C GLY A 184 0.83 4.68 -5.69
N PHE A 185 0.87 3.89 -4.63
CA PHE A 185 0.26 2.56 -4.65
C PHE A 185 -0.25 2.14 -3.28
N ILE A 186 -1.16 1.17 -3.30
CA ILE A 186 -1.57 0.37 -2.15
C ILE A 186 -1.34 -1.09 -2.54
N PHE A 187 -0.84 -1.87 -1.61
CA PHE A 187 -0.75 -3.31 -1.68
C PHE A 187 -1.46 -3.90 -0.47
N ALA A 188 -2.25 -4.94 -0.70
CA ALA A 188 -2.93 -5.70 0.32
C ALA A 188 -2.41 -7.14 0.33
N ASP A 189 -2.08 -7.65 1.51
CA ASP A 189 -1.84 -9.06 1.77
C ASP A 189 -2.66 -9.49 2.99
N LEU A 190 -3.84 -10.03 2.74
CA LEU A 190 -4.75 -10.48 3.79
C LEU A 190 -4.55 -11.96 4.14
N ILE A 191 -3.53 -12.62 3.58
CA ILE A 191 -3.31 -14.06 3.63
C ILE A 191 -4.50 -14.79 2.98
N GLU A 192 -5.56 -15.02 3.74
CA GLU A 192 -6.87 -15.46 3.26
C GLU A 192 -7.94 -14.61 3.93
N HIS A 193 -8.84 -14.04 3.14
CA HIS A 193 -9.93 -13.23 3.66
C HIS A 193 -11.28 -13.72 3.18
N ASP A 194 -12.15 -14.03 4.14
CA ASP A 194 -13.52 -14.42 3.89
C ASP A 194 -14.45 -13.22 4.04
N PHE A 195 -15.29 -12.99 3.04
CA PHE A 195 -16.25 -11.90 3.02
C PHE A 195 -17.58 -12.38 2.46
N VAL A 196 -18.67 -11.72 2.87
CA VAL A 196 -20.03 -12.07 2.47
C VAL A 196 -20.56 -11.03 1.52
N ILE A 197 -21.04 -11.47 0.35
CA ILE A 197 -21.79 -10.65 -0.58
C ILE A 197 -23.25 -11.06 -0.52
N GLU A 198 -24.12 -10.06 -0.40
CA GLU A 198 -25.55 -10.21 -0.62
C GLU A 198 -25.87 -10.00 -2.10
N ARG A 199 -26.60 -10.93 -2.71
CA ARG A 199 -27.08 -10.76 -4.08
C ARG A 199 -28.42 -11.46 -4.31
N ASN A 200 -29.12 -11.04 -5.36
CA ASN A 200 -30.30 -11.75 -5.83
C ASN A 200 -29.92 -13.17 -6.27
N LYS A 201 -30.74 -14.14 -5.87
CA LYS A 201 -30.60 -15.53 -6.23
C LYS A 201 -30.72 -15.68 -7.75
N SER A 202 -29.73 -16.32 -8.35
CA SER A 202 -29.73 -16.63 -9.78
C SER A 202 -30.65 -17.83 -10.08
N ASN A 203 -31.12 -17.93 -11.32
CA ASN A 203 -31.79 -19.14 -11.82
C ASN A 203 -30.84 -20.34 -11.91
N VAL A 204 -29.52 -20.09 -11.92
CA VAL A 204 -28.48 -21.11 -11.90
C VAL A 204 -27.96 -21.27 -10.47
N SER A 205 -27.92 -22.52 -10.00
CA SER A 205 -27.37 -22.83 -8.66
C SER A 205 -25.90 -22.41 -8.56
N THR A 206 -25.56 -21.73 -7.47
CA THR A 206 -24.19 -21.29 -7.19
C THR A 206 -23.34 -22.48 -6.74
N ALA A 207 -22.40 -22.90 -7.58
CA ALA A 207 -21.44 -23.96 -7.24
C ALA A 207 -20.37 -23.46 -6.26
N LEU A 208 -20.06 -24.27 -5.25
CA LEU A 208 -18.91 -24.05 -4.37
C LEU A 208 -17.62 -24.43 -5.12
N GLY A 209 -16.53 -23.71 -4.83
CA GLY A 209 -15.23 -23.96 -5.46
C GLY A 209 -14.55 -22.70 -6.00
N ALA A 210 -13.46 -22.87 -6.74
CA ALA A 210 -12.67 -21.77 -7.29
C ALA A 210 -13.42 -21.03 -8.41
N GLU A 211 -13.51 -19.70 -8.29
CA GLU A 211 -13.93 -18.80 -9.38
C GLU A 211 -12.73 -18.31 -10.18
N SER A 212 -11.56 -18.15 -9.54
CA SER A 212 -10.30 -17.73 -10.14
C SER A 212 -9.12 -18.34 -9.38
N HIS A 213 -7.89 -18.01 -9.79
CA HIS A 213 -6.68 -18.38 -9.05
C HIS A 213 -6.66 -17.81 -7.61
N THR A 214 -7.25 -16.64 -7.40
CA THR A 214 -7.25 -15.96 -6.10
C THR A 214 -8.55 -16.16 -5.32
N ARG A 215 -9.66 -16.51 -5.98
CA ARG A 215 -11.01 -16.46 -5.40
C ARG A 215 -11.74 -17.79 -5.42
N SER A 216 -12.43 -18.11 -4.33
CA SER A 216 -13.38 -19.23 -4.27
C SER A 216 -14.70 -18.87 -3.57
N ILE A 217 -15.77 -19.58 -3.93
CA ILE A 217 -17.04 -19.58 -3.18
C ILE A 217 -16.98 -20.71 -2.16
N ILE A 218 -17.16 -20.36 -0.89
CA ILE A 218 -17.05 -21.31 0.23
C ILE A 218 -18.40 -21.65 0.86
N ALA A 219 -19.38 -20.75 0.80
CA ALA A 219 -20.72 -21.02 1.30
C ALA A 219 -21.78 -20.17 0.59
N VAL A 220 -22.99 -20.71 0.49
CA VAL A 220 -24.16 -20.02 -0.05
C VAL A 220 -25.33 -20.32 0.89
N GLN A 221 -26.00 -19.28 1.37
CA GLN A 221 -27.13 -19.40 2.29
C GLN A 221 -28.24 -18.45 1.86
N PRO A 222 -29.53 -18.82 1.98
CA PRO A 222 -30.61 -17.86 1.76
C PRO A 222 -30.57 -16.77 2.83
N LYS A 223 -30.86 -15.52 2.46
CA LYS A 223 -31.04 -14.43 3.42
C LYS A 223 -32.43 -14.57 4.06
N ASP A 224 -32.49 -14.51 5.40
CA ASP A 224 -33.68 -14.56 6.26
C ASP A 224 -35.05 -14.49 5.55
N ASN A 225 -35.85 -15.56 5.59
CA ASN A 225 -37.23 -15.68 5.06
C ASN A 225 -37.50 -15.19 3.62
N ASP A 226 -36.51 -14.63 2.92
CA ASP A 226 -36.62 -14.11 1.56
C ASP A 226 -35.81 -15.01 0.62
N ASN A 227 -36.52 -15.97 0.02
CA ASN A 227 -35.93 -16.94 -0.89
C ASN A 227 -35.43 -16.33 -2.22
N LYS A 228 -35.54 -14.99 -2.39
CA LYS A 228 -35.04 -14.26 -3.56
C LYS A 228 -33.61 -13.74 -3.38
N VAL A 229 -33.09 -13.69 -2.16
CA VAL A 229 -31.75 -13.16 -1.87
C VAL A 229 -30.88 -14.25 -1.26
N GLU A 230 -29.63 -14.36 -1.72
CA GLU A 230 -28.62 -15.26 -1.16
C GLU A 230 -27.43 -14.47 -0.60
N LEU A 231 -26.91 -14.97 0.52
CA LEU A 231 -25.63 -14.60 1.10
C LEU A 231 -24.58 -15.57 0.57
N VAL A 232 -23.63 -15.05 -0.21
CA VAL A 232 -22.53 -15.82 -0.78
C VAL A 232 -21.25 -15.45 -0.05
N THR A 233 -20.71 -16.41 0.69
CA THR A 233 -19.41 -16.25 1.33
C THR A 233 -18.33 -16.63 0.34
N LYS A 234 -17.39 -15.71 0.12
CA LYS A 234 -16.26 -15.89 -0.77
C LYS A 234 -14.95 -15.76 0.00
N ARG A 235 -13.92 -16.44 -0.48
CA ARG A 235 -12.54 -16.33 0.01
C ARG A 235 -11.66 -15.71 -1.05
N GLU A 236 -10.89 -14.69 -0.69
CA GLU A 236 -9.71 -14.23 -1.44
C GLU A 236 -8.43 -14.81 -0.83
N LYS A 237 -7.49 -15.17 -1.69
CA LYS A 237 -6.14 -15.60 -1.33
C LYS A 237 -5.11 -14.60 -1.85
N TYR A 238 -4.07 -14.37 -1.06
CA TYR A 238 -3.04 -13.38 -1.33
C TYR A 238 -1.67 -14.02 -1.42
N SER A 239 -0.77 -13.42 -2.20
CA SER A 239 0.68 -13.70 -2.14
C SER A 239 1.38 -12.71 -1.21
N THR A 240 2.56 -13.06 -0.73
CA THR A 240 3.44 -12.12 -0.02
C THR A 240 3.81 -10.90 -0.87
N TRP A 241 4.22 -9.82 -0.20
CA TRP A 241 4.80 -8.64 -0.85
C TRP A 241 5.98 -9.03 -1.74
N PHE A 242 6.89 -9.89 -1.26
CA PHE A 242 8.05 -10.31 -2.05
C PHE A 242 7.63 -10.88 -3.41
N LEU A 243 6.72 -11.86 -3.40
CA LEU A 243 6.24 -12.50 -4.63
C LEU A 243 5.47 -11.53 -5.51
N ALA A 244 4.63 -10.69 -4.89
CA ALA A 244 3.78 -9.73 -5.58
C ALA A 244 4.55 -8.51 -6.10
N SER A 245 5.69 -8.18 -5.50
CA SER A 245 6.54 -7.01 -5.79
C SER A 245 7.61 -7.30 -6.86
N ASP A 246 7.90 -8.57 -7.11
CA ASP A 246 8.96 -9.02 -8.00
C ASP A 246 8.46 -9.38 -9.42
N SER A 247 9.39 -9.66 -10.33
CA SER A 247 9.21 -10.05 -11.73
C SER A 247 8.37 -11.32 -12.00
N PRO A 248 8.28 -12.37 -11.16
CA PRO A 248 7.39 -13.50 -11.46
C PRO A 248 5.91 -13.09 -11.45
N SER A 249 5.52 -11.99 -10.79
CA SER A 249 4.13 -11.54 -10.76
C SER A 249 3.73 -10.81 -12.04
N MET A 250 2.76 -11.38 -12.74
CA MET A 250 2.29 -10.94 -14.05
C MET A 250 0.95 -10.22 -13.98
N LEU A 251 0.62 -9.49 -15.05
CA LEU A 251 -0.73 -8.95 -15.22
C LEU A 251 -1.75 -10.10 -15.40
N PRO A 252 -3.00 -9.90 -14.95
CA PRO A 252 -4.07 -10.87 -15.16
C PRO A 252 -4.20 -11.30 -16.64
N PRO A 253 -4.43 -12.59 -16.92
CA PRO A 253 -4.57 -13.09 -18.30
C PRO A 253 -5.63 -12.35 -19.12
N GLU A 254 -6.67 -11.82 -18.48
CA GLU A 254 -7.75 -11.04 -19.09
C GLU A 254 -7.24 -9.73 -19.71
N ILE A 255 -6.18 -9.15 -19.16
CA ILE A 255 -5.52 -7.95 -19.68
C ILE A 255 -4.62 -8.34 -20.85
N LEU A 256 -3.79 -9.38 -20.68
CA LEU A 256 -2.79 -9.81 -21.66
C LEU A 256 -3.41 -10.24 -23.00
N LYS A 257 -4.62 -10.79 -22.99
CA LYS A 257 -5.38 -11.23 -24.19
C LYS A 257 -5.72 -10.10 -25.18
N SER A 258 -5.68 -8.83 -24.77
CA SER A 258 -6.09 -7.71 -25.62
C SER A 258 -5.06 -6.59 -25.64
N LEU A 259 -4.59 -6.20 -26.83
CA LEU A 259 -3.73 -5.03 -27.00
C LEU A 259 -4.40 -3.76 -26.45
N ARG A 260 -5.71 -3.60 -26.65
CA ARG A 260 -6.45 -2.44 -26.15
C ARG A 260 -6.43 -2.38 -24.62
N ARG A 261 -6.62 -3.52 -23.93
CA ARG A 261 -6.57 -3.57 -22.47
C ARG A 261 -5.16 -3.30 -21.94
N ARG A 262 -4.14 -3.85 -22.59
CA ARG A 262 -2.74 -3.56 -22.26
C ARG A 262 -2.38 -2.08 -22.39
N LYS A 263 -2.89 -1.39 -23.43
CA LYS A 263 -2.65 0.05 -23.61
C LYS A 263 -3.25 0.95 -22.52
N VAL A 264 -4.22 0.45 -21.76
CA VAL A 264 -4.86 1.19 -20.65
C VAL A 264 -4.15 0.92 -19.32
N VAL A 265 -3.27 -0.08 -19.25
CA VAL A 265 -2.45 -0.27 -18.04
C VAL A 265 -1.50 0.89 -17.89
N THR A 266 -1.51 1.52 -16.71
CA THR A 266 -0.65 2.68 -16.47
C THR A 266 0.83 2.27 -16.51
N PRO A 267 1.70 3.02 -17.23
CA PRO A 267 3.15 2.81 -17.20
C PRO A 267 3.76 3.01 -15.80
N ILE A 268 3.06 3.68 -14.89
CA ILE A 268 3.49 3.89 -13.50
C ILE A 268 3.72 2.57 -12.77
N LEU A 269 3.01 1.50 -13.13
CA LEU A 269 3.27 0.15 -12.60
C LEU A 269 4.71 -0.31 -12.93
N SER A 270 5.19 -0.04 -14.15
CA SER A 270 6.56 -0.38 -14.55
C SER A 270 7.58 0.51 -13.83
N CYS A 271 7.27 1.79 -13.64
CA CYS A 271 8.12 2.72 -12.90
C CYS A 271 8.27 2.31 -11.42
N LEU A 272 7.18 1.93 -10.74
CA LEU A 272 7.21 1.47 -9.35
C LEU A 272 8.02 0.19 -9.19
N ARG A 273 7.81 -0.80 -10.05
CA ARG A 273 8.66 -2.02 -10.11
C ARG A 273 10.13 -1.69 -10.24
N THR A 274 10.44 -0.74 -11.11
CA THR A 274 11.82 -0.31 -11.35
C THR A 274 12.38 0.41 -10.13
N LEU A 275 11.59 1.24 -9.46
CA LEU A 275 12.00 1.95 -8.25
C LEU A 275 12.36 0.98 -7.12
N TRP A 276 11.56 -0.06 -6.90
CA TRP A 276 11.83 -1.06 -5.86
C TRP A 276 13.11 -1.84 -6.14
N GLU A 277 13.33 -2.29 -7.37
CA GLU A 277 14.57 -2.97 -7.74
C GLU A 277 15.77 -2.03 -7.71
N TYR A 278 15.62 -0.80 -8.22
CA TYR A 278 16.69 0.19 -8.21
C TYR A 278 17.14 0.49 -6.78
N THR A 279 16.20 0.79 -5.88
CA THR A 279 16.53 1.07 -4.48
C THR A 279 17.18 -0.14 -3.79
N ALA A 280 16.72 -1.36 -4.08
CA ALA A 280 17.37 -2.58 -3.57
C ALA A 280 18.84 -2.71 -4.05
N LEU A 281 19.13 -2.39 -5.32
CA LEU A 281 20.49 -2.42 -5.87
C LEU A 281 21.41 -1.31 -5.35
N HIS A 282 20.84 -0.23 -4.79
CA HIS A 282 21.58 0.95 -4.33
C HIS A 282 21.42 1.19 -2.83
N ASN A 283 21.27 0.12 -2.03
CA ASN A 283 21.19 0.19 -0.56
C ASN A 283 20.14 1.18 -0.04
N GLY A 284 18.96 1.21 -0.68
CA GLY A 284 17.85 2.07 -0.33
C GLY A 284 17.87 3.46 -0.96
N ALA A 285 18.95 3.85 -1.67
CA ALA A 285 19.02 5.15 -2.31
C ALA A 285 18.10 5.22 -3.55
N PRO A 286 17.18 6.19 -3.64
CA PRO A 286 16.36 6.38 -4.84
C PRO A 286 17.18 7.01 -5.98
N PRO A 287 16.76 6.80 -7.25
CA PRO A 287 17.39 7.44 -8.39
C PRO A 287 17.21 8.96 -8.32
N GLN A 288 18.26 9.72 -8.64
CA GLN A 288 18.17 11.18 -8.67
C GLN A 288 17.77 11.65 -10.08
N GLY A 289 16.59 12.28 -10.21
CA GLY A 289 16.06 12.68 -11.51
C GLY A 289 16.91 13.70 -12.29
N ASN A 290 17.83 14.40 -11.63
CA ASN A 290 18.80 15.32 -12.23
C ASN A 290 20.14 14.66 -12.60
N ASN A 291 20.37 13.41 -12.19
CA ASN A 291 21.56 12.65 -12.53
C ASN A 291 21.34 11.89 -13.85
N HIS A 292 22.17 12.18 -14.84
CA HIS A 292 22.06 11.54 -16.16
C HIS A 292 22.31 10.03 -16.11
N ALA A 293 23.22 9.55 -15.27
CA ALA A 293 23.51 8.12 -15.14
C ALA A 293 22.29 7.37 -14.57
N ASP A 294 21.69 7.91 -13.50
CA ASP A 294 20.49 7.34 -12.88
C ASP A 294 19.33 7.31 -13.86
N LEU A 295 19.13 8.40 -14.63
CA LEU A 295 18.08 8.49 -15.64
C LEU A 295 18.24 7.41 -16.72
N VAL A 296 19.46 7.22 -17.25
CA VAL A 296 19.74 6.19 -18.27
C VAL A 296 19.50 4.80 -17.72
N GLN A 297 20.02 4.50 -16.53
CA GLN A 297 19.86 3.20 -15.89
C GLN A 297 18.39 2.90 -15.58
N PHE A 298 17.68 3.86 -14.97
CA PHE A 298 16.27 3.72 -14.64
C PHE A 298 15.41 3.53 -15.90
N THR A 299 15.69 4.28 -16.96
CA THR A 299 14.98 4.13 -18.24
C THR A 299 15.16 2.74 -18.83
N ARG A 300 16.39 2.20 -18.82
CA ARG A 300 16.68 0.84 -19.30
C ARG A 300 15.91 -0.21 -18.50
N MET A 301 16.03 -0.18 -17.18
CA MET A 301 15.36 -1.13 -16.29
C MET A 301 13.83 -1.04 -16.42
N CYS A 302 13.28 0.18 -16.51
CA CYS A 302 11.85 0.37 -16.69
C CYS A 302 11.37 -0.17 -18.04
N GLY A 303 12.15 -0.01 -19.11
CA GLY A 303 11.86 -0.61 -20.40
C GLY A 303 11.83 -2.16 -20.34
N GLU A 304 12.73 -2.77 -19.56
CA GLU A 304 12.75 -4.21 -19.32
C GLU A 304 11.49 -4.66 -18.55
N LYS A 305 11.16 -4.02 -17.42
CA LYS A 305 9.94 -4.35 -16.66
C LYS A 305 8.66 -4.15 -17.46
N HIS A 306 8.61 -3.10 -18.27
CA HIS A 306 7.46 -2.81 -19.14
C HIS A 306 7.24 -3.91 -20.18
N LYS A 307 8.34 -4.42 -20.78
CA LYS A 307 8.30 -5.59 -21.67
C LYS A 307 7.92 -6.87 -20.92
N THR A 308 8.42 -7.08 -19.71
CA THR A 308 8.06 -8.24 -18.88
C THR A 308 6.56 -8.27 -18.59
N PHE A 309 5.92 -7.13 -18.33
CA PHE A 309 4.46 -7.04 -18.22
C PHE A 309 3.71 -7.22 -19.55
N GLY A 310 4.42 -7.36 -20.67
CA GLY A 310 3.82 -7.47 -22.00
C GLY A 310 3.17 -6.18 -22.51
N LEU A 311 3.55 -5.03 -21.94
CA LEU A 311 2.97 -3.73 -22.25
C LEU A 311 3.59 -3.12 -23.52
N PRO A 312 2.82 -2.39 -24.34
CA PRO A 312 3.33 -1.79 -25.58
C PRO A 312 4.31 -0.65 -25.29
N THR A 313 5.49 -0.71 -25.91
CA THR A 313 6.58 0.26 -25.68
C THR A 313 6.17 1.71 -25.91
N GLU A 314 5.20 1.98 -26.78
CA GLU A 314 4.68 3.33 -27.03
C GLU A 314 3.97 3.96 -25.82
N THR A 315 3.56 3.15 -24.83
CA THR A 315 2.90 3.65 -23.62
C THR A 315 3.90 4.16 -22.57
N LEU A 316 5.15 3.70 -22.62
CA LEU A 316 6.24 4.18 -21.76
C LEU A 316 6.95 5.38 -22.39
N ARG A 317 6.29 6.53 -22.35
CA ARG A 317 6.83 7.79 -22.90
C ARG A 317 7.90 8.40 -21.99
N SER A 318 8.89 9.07 -22.57
CA SER A 318 9.96 9.74 -21.82
C SER A 318 9.46 10.82 -20.86
N GLU A 319 8.33 11.47 -21.16
CA GLU A 319 7.67 12.42 -20.25
C GLU A 319 7.22 11.76 -18.95
N VAL A 320 6.66 10.54 -19.03
CA VAL A 320 6.19 9.79 -17.86
C VAL A 320 7.37 9.44 -16.96
N LEU A 321 8.47 8.96 -17.54
CA LEU A 321 9.68 8.61 -16.79
C LEU A 321 10.27 9.82 -16.07
N ARG A 322 10.40 10.96 -16.76
CA ARG A 322 10.90 12.20 -16.16
C ARG A 322 9.99 12.70 -15.06
N SER A 323 8.68 12.73 -15.30
CA SER A 323 7.68 13.13 -14.30
C SER A 323 7.76 12.24 -13.07
N PHE A 324 7.78 10.91 -13.25
CA PHE A 324 7.90 9.96 -12.15
C PHE A 324 9.16 10.20 -11.31
N LEU A 325 10.33 10.30 -11.94
CA LEU A 325 11.61 10.54 -11.25
C LEU A 325 11.63 11.87 -10.47
N GLN A 326 11.03 12.93 -11.01
CA GLN A 326 10.94 14.23 -10.33
C GLN A 326 10.00 14.21 -9.12
N ASN A 327 9.06 13.26 -9.07
CA ASN A 327 8.07 13.15 -8.00
C ASN A 327 8.50 12.17 -6.87
N ILE A 328 9.59 11.42 -7.04
CA ILE A 328 10.07 10.49 -5.99
C ILE A 328 10.36 11.25 -4.71
N GLY A 329 9.82 10.76 -3.60
CA GLY A 329 10.00 11.35 -2.27
C GLY A 329 9.14 12.58 -1.99
N ALA A 330 8.44 13.13 -2.99
CA ALA A 330 7.52 14.24 -2.79
C ALA A 330 6.19 13.76 -2.18
N GLU A 331 5.58 14.60 -1.35
CA GLU A 331 4.27 14.35 -0.74
C GLU A 331 3.27 15.41 -1.19
N ILE A 332 2.21 14.96 -1.85
CA ILE A 332 1.14 15.83 -2.34
C ILE A 332 -0.14 15.46 -1.59
N ALA A 333 -0.67 16.41 -0.82
CA ALA A 333 -1.80 16.18 0.07
C ALA A 333 -3.04 15.57 -0.64
N PRO A 334 -3.47 16.04 -1.82
CA PRO A 334 -4.54 15.37 -2.57
C PRO A 334 -4.30 13.89 -2.88
N VAL A 335 -3.07 13.52 -3.23
CA VAL A 335 -2.71 12.12 -3.55
C VAL A 335 -2.71 11.27 -2.29
N CYS A 336 -2.15 11.80 -1.20
CA CYS A 336 -2.19 11.17 0.12
C CYS A 336 -3.63 10.95 0.59
N ALA A 337 -4.54 11.91 0.34
CA ALA A 337 -5.95 11.80 0.72
C ALA A 337 -6.68 10.72 -0.09
N VAL A 338 -6.42 10.61 -1.40
CA VAL A 338 -7.00 9.55 -2.24
C VAL A 338 -6.52 8.18 -1.80
N LEU A 339 -5.20 7.98 -1.70
CA LEU A 339 -4.61 6.69 -1.32
C LEU A 339 -4.97 6.32 0.13
N GLY A 340 -4.83 7.25 1.06
CA GLY A 340 -5.10 7.03 2.48
C GLY A 340 -6.59 6.78 2.76
N GLY A 341 -7.48 7.46 2.02
CA GLY A 341 -8.92 7.20 2.06
C GLY A 341 -9.27 5.82 1.54
N GLN A 342 -8.74 5.44 0.38
CA GLN A 342 -9.00 4.14 -0.23
C GLN A 342 -8.46 2.98 0.62
N LEU A 343 -7.23 3.10 1.15
CA LEU A 343 -6.65 2.08 2.02
C LEU A 343 -7.45 1.94 3.32
N ALA A 344 -7.77 3.05 4.00
CA ALA A 344 -8.53 3.00 5.24
C ALA A 344 -9.93 2.42 5.03
N GLN A 345 -10.58 2.73 3.90
CA GLN A 345 -11.88 2.14 3.55
C GLN A 345 -11.77 0.63 3.33
N ASP A 346 -10.70 0.15 2.69
CA ASP A 346 -10.48 -1.29 2.50
C ASP A 346 -10.25 -1.99 3.84
N VAL A 347 -9.45 -1.41 4.73
CA VAL A 347 -9.26 -1.89 6.11
C VAL A 347 -10.59 -2.02 6.85
N ILE A 348 -11.46 -1.01 6.77
CA ILE A 348 -12.79 -1.03 7.39
C ILE A 348 -13.66 -2.14 6.78
N ASN A 349 -13.62 -2.30 5.46
CA ASN A 349 -14.34 -3.37 4.75
C ASN A 349 -13.87 -4.76 5.18
N VAL A 350 -12.56 -4.96 5.32
CA VAL A 350 -11.94 -6.21 5.78
C VAL A 350 -12.33 -6.53 7.22
N LEU A 351 -12.30 -5.54 8.12
CA LEU A 351 -12.77 -5.72 9.50
C LEU A 351 -14.27 -6.04 9.55
N GLY A 352 -15.06 -5.42 8.68
CA GLY A 352 -16.50 -5.68 8.56
C GLY A 352 -16.80 -7.05 7.96
N GLY A 353 -16.01 -7.53 7.00
CA GLY A 353 -16.25 -8.75 6.22
C GLY A 353 -17.44 -8.64 5.27
N THR A 354 -17.78 -7.41 4.84
CA THR A 354 -19.03 -7.08 4.13
C THR A 354 -18.84 -6.71 2.66
N GLN A 355 -17.60 -6.68 2.16
CA GLN A 355 -17.30 -6.32 0.76
C GLN A 355 -16.06 -7.08 0.25
N GLN A 356 -15.90 -7.09 -1.07
CA GLN A 356 -14.69 -7.61 -1.68
C GLN A 356 -13.51 -6.66 -1.36
N PRO A 357 -12.42 -7.18 -0.78
CA PRO A 357 -11.22 -6.37 -0.54
C PRO A 357 -10.45 -6.06 -1.83
N ILE A 358 -9.50 -5.12 -1.73
CA ILE A 358 -8.47 -4.88 -2.74
C ILE A 358 -7.74 -6.19 -3.06
N GLN A 359 -7.57 -6.49 -4.35
CA GLN A 359 -6.85 -7.67 -4.83
C GLN A 359 -5.90 -7.32 -5.98
N ASN A 360 -4.60 -7.21 -5.75
CA ASN A 360 -3.94 -6.91 -4.46
C ASN A 360 -3.21 -5.57 -4.53
N PHE A 361 -3.02 -4.98 -5.73
CA PHE A 361 -2.43 -3.66 -5.90
C PHE A 361 -3.46 -2.65 -6.37
N VAL A 362 -3.45 -1.47 -5.77
CA VAL A 362 -3.95 -0.23 -6.36
C VAL A 362 -2.76 0.55 -6.86
N ILE A 363 -2.80 1.02 -8.10
CA ILE A 363 -1.81 1.97 -8.64
C ILE A 363 -2.53 3.27 -8.94
N PHE A 364 -2.09 4.34 -8.28
CA PHE A 364 -2.60 5.68 -8.53
C PHE A 364 -1.70 6.42 -9.51
N ASP A 365 -2.32 6.90 -10.59
CA ASP A 365 -1.70 7.70 -11.63
C ASP A 365 -2.35 9.08 -11.67
N GLY A 366 -1.73 10.06 -11.00
CA GLY A 366 -2.22 11.44 -10.96
C GLY A 366 -2.11 12.19 -12.29
N GLY A 367 -1.43 11.63 -13.30
CA GLY A 367 -1.47 12.17 -14.66
C GLY A 367 -2.83 11.94 -15.32
N ASN A 368 -3.46 10.80 -15.05
CA ASN A 368 -4.78 10.42 -15.55
C ASN A 368 -5.89 10.56 -14.49
N MET A 369 -5.52 10.83 -13.23
CA MET A 369 -6.40 10.84 -12.07
C MET A 369 -7.15 9.51 -11.87
N GLU A 370 -6.46 8.39 -12.09
CA GLU A 370 -7.01 7.04 -11.97
C GLU A 370 -6.33 6.24 -10.86
N ALA A 371 -7.12 5.40 -10.17
CA ALA A 371 -6.65 4.45 -9.16
C ALA A 371 -7.06 3.02 -9.57
N ASN A 372 -6.26 2.39 -10.42
CA ASN A 372 -6.60 1.09 -11.01
C ASN A 372 -6.13 -0.07 -10.12
N VAL A 373 -6.98 -1.09 -9.99
CA VAL A 373 -6.67 -2.32 -9.24
C VAL A 373 -6.10 -3.38 -10.17
N TYR A 374 -4.97 -3.98 -9.77
CA TYR A 374 -4.34 -5.10 -10.47
C TYR A 374 -4.10 -6.27 -9.50
N ALA A 375 -4.62 -7.45 -9.86
CA ALA A 375 -4.33 -8.69 -9.14
C ALA A 375 -2.97 -9.23 -9.61
N LEU A 376 -1.90 -8.78 -8.96
CA LEU A 376 -0.53 -9.17 -9.29
C LEU A 376 -0.08 -10.29 -8.34
N HIS A 377 -0.07 -11.50 -8.88
CA HIS A 377 0.42 -12.69 -8.21
C HIS A 377 1.33 -13.47 -9.17
N PRO A 378 2.19 -14.36 -8.65
CA PRO A 378 2.84 -15.36 -9.47
C PRO A 378 1.80 -16.15 -10.27
N PRO A 379 2.05 -16.47 -11.54
CA PRO A 379 1.08 -17.19 -12.38
C PRO A 379 0.83 -18.62 -11.92
N GLU A 380 1.81 -19.19 -11.20
CA GLU A 380 1.78 -20.53 -10.64
C GLU A 380 2.25 -20.49 -9.19
N GLY A 381 1.85 -21.49 -8.42
CA GLY A 381 2.21 -21.63 -7.01
C GLY A 381 1.01 -21.46 -6.08
N GLU A 382 1.26 -21.80 -4.81
CA GLU A 382 0.27 -21.70 -3.76
C GLU A 382 0.10 -20.26 -3.29
N LEU A 383 -1.13 -19.89 -2.92
CA LEU A 383 -1.48 -18.60 -2.33
C LEU A 383 -2.09 -18.78 -0.93
N GLY A 384 -2.19 -17.69 -0.20
CA GLY A 384 -2.83 -17.64 1.10
C GLY A 384 -2.10 -18.44 2.16
N ARG A 385 -2.83 -19.24 2.95
CA ARG A 385 -2.26 -19.91 4.13
C ARG A 385 -1.18 -20.93 3.79
N ALA A 386 -1.17 -21.45 2.57
CA ALA A 386 -0.15 -22.38 2.10
C ALA A 386 1.25 -21.75 2.00
N GLN A 387 1.35 -20.41 1.99
CA GLN A 387 2.62 -19.69 2.05
C GLN A 387 3.06 -19.35 3.49
N LEU A 388 2.34 -19.82 4.51
CA LEU A 388 2.77 -19.65 5.89
C LEU A 388 3.85 -20.69 6.24
N PRO A 389 4.93 -20.31 6.95
CA PRO A 389 5.92 -21.27 7.42
C PRO A 389 5.25 -22.35 8.29
N GLN A 390 5.64 -23.61 8.09
CA GLN A 390 5.09 -24.69 8.90
C GLN A 390 5.57 -24.52 10.36
N SER A 391 4.79 -24.98 11.33
CA SER A 391 5.06 -24.75 12.77
C SER A 391 6.48 -25.12 13.25
N GLN A 392 7.17 -26.03 12.56
CA GLN A 392 8.57 -26.40 12.83
C GLN A 392 9.58 -25.35 12.31
N ASP A 393 9.25 -24.66 11.22
CA ASP A 393 10.11 -23.65 10.59
C ASP A 393 10.12 -22.33 11.36
N VAL A 394 9.01 -21.97 12.01
CA VAL A 394 8.91 -20.73 12.81
C VAL A 394 9.82 -20.79 14.04
N ALA A 395 9.89 -21.93 14.71
CA ALA A 395 10.79 -22.14 15.85
C ALA A 395 12.27 -22.11 15.41
N ALA A 396 12.56 -22.64 14.23
CA ALA A 396 13.91 -22.60 13.65
C ALA A 396 14.31 -21.20 13.18
N ALA A 397 13.39 -20.44 12.56
CA ALA A 397 13.63 -19.07 12.09
C ALA A 397 13.80 -18.09 13.27
N ALA A 398 12.97 -18.21 14.32
CA ALA A 398 13.12 -17.41 15.55
C ALA A 398 14.45 -17.73 16.26
N ALA A 399 14.87 -18.99 16.29
CA ALA A 399 16.17 -19.40 16.83
C ALA A 399 17.33 -18.86 15.99
N ALA A 400 17.23 -18.88 14.66
CA ALA A 400 18.26 -18.33 13.77
C ALA A 400 18.40 -16.81 13.89
N ALA A 401 17.29 -16.08 14.01
CA ALA A 401 17.28 -14.62 14.24
C ALA A 401 17.90 -14.25 15.60
N ALA A 402 17.62 -15.03 16.66
CA ALA A 402 18.23 -14.83 17.98
C ALA A 402 19.75 -15.09 17.99
N VAL A 403 20.22 -16.07 17.22
CA VAL A 403 21.66 -16.36 17.07
C VAL A 403 22.38 -15.24 16.30
N ALA A 404 21.74 -14.67 15.27
CA ALA A 404 22.29 -13.54 14.52
C ALA A 404 22.37 -12.25 15.36
N ALA A 405 21.40 -12.01 16.25
CA ALA A 405 21.41 -10.87 17.17
C ALA A 405 22.44 -11.01 18.31
N GLY A 406 22.87 -12.23 18.63
CA GLY A 406 23.83 -12.53 19.70
C GLY A 406 25.31 -12.49 19.30
N GLN A 407 25.63 -12.44 18.00
CA GLN A 407 27.01 -12.43 17.51
C GLN A 407 27.36 -11.09 16.85
N GLY A 408 27.92 -10.19 17.65
CA GLY A 408 28.53 -8.96 17.16
C GLY A 408 29.75 -9.24 16.28
N MET A 409 29.78 -8.56 15.12
CA MET A 409 30.91 -8.33 14.21
C MET A 409 31.95 -9.46 14.04
N ALA A 410 31.81 -10.23 12.96
CA ALA A 410 32.95 -10.73 12.19
C ALA A 410 32.58 -10.92 10.72
N THR A 411 33.36 -10.32 9.83
CA THR A 411 33.27 -10.45 8.37
C THR A 411 33.56 -11.89 7.95
N THR A 412 32.56 -12.64 7.50
CA THR A 412 32.78 -13.84 6.68
C THR A 412 31.56 -14.10 5.79
N SER A 413 31.84 -14.26 4.50
CA SER A 413 30.93 -14.63 3.42
C SER A 413 30.00 -15.79 3.78
N MET A 414 28.69 -15.60 3.65
CA MET A 414 27.72 -16.68 3.77
C MET A 414 27.76 -17.61 2.54
N PRO A 415 27.72 -18.94 2.71
CA PRO A 415 27.49 -19.87 1.62
C PRO A 415 25.98 -19.98 1.31
N MET A 416 25.65 -20.00 0.02
CA MET A 416 24.30 -20.22 -0.50
C MET A 416 23.84 -21.66 -0.16
N MET A 417 22.82 -21.79 0.70
CA MET A 417 22.08 -23.03 0.90
C MET A 417 21.12 -23.24 -0.28
N ILE A 418 21.55 -24.02 -1.28
CA ILE A 418 20.68 -24.52 -2.34
C ILE A 418 19.90 -25.72 -1.78
N GLY A 419 18.60 -25.53 -1.58
CA GLY A 419 17.65 -26.61 -1.31
C GLY A 419 17.60 -27.57 -2.50
N ASN A 420 17.78 -28.85 -2.20
CA ASN A 420 17.91 -29.95 -3.13
C ASN A 420 16.58 -30.21 -3.88
N VAL A 421 16.49 -29.80 -5.15
CA VAL A 421 15.45 -30.25 -6.07
C VAL A 421 16.06 -31.33 -6.96
N SER A 422 15.80 -32.58 -6.59
CA SER A 422 16.17 -33.75 -7.38
C SER A 422 15.46 -33.76 -8.74
N GLY A 423 16.23 -33.76 -9.83
CA GLY A 423 15.80 -34.38 -11.08
C GLY A 423 15.92 -33.60 -12.40
N ILE A 424 17.01 -32.90 -12.71
CA ILE A 424 17.42 -32.62 -14.10
C ILE A 424 18.94 -32.74 -14.21
N ASN A 425 19.42 -33.74 -14.94
CA ASN A 425 20.84 -33.98 -15.16
C ASN A 425 21.31 -33.15 -16.37
N VAL A 426 22.04 -32.05 -16.13
CA VAL A 426 22.63 -31.22 -17.20
C VAL A 426 24.07 -31.68 -17.43
N GLY A 427 24.36 -32.28 -18.58
CA GLY A 427 25.72 -32.66 -18.95
C GLY A 427 26.61 -31.42 -19.14
N MET A 428 27.83 -31.47 -18.60
CA MET A 428 28.89 -30.49 -18.85
C MET A 428 29.82 -30.98 -19.95
N ASP A 429 30.35 -30.08 -20.76
CA ASP A 429 31.43 -30.41 -21.71
C ASP A 429 32.80 -30.48 -21.00
N MET A 430 33.85 -30.87 -21.75
CA MET A 430 35.21 -31.03 -21.19
C MET A 430 35.85 -29.71 -20.70
N ASN A 431 35.20 -28.56 -20.93
CA ASN A 431 35.64 -27.26 -20.43
C ASN A 431 34.75 -26.72 -19.31
N GLY A 432 33.81 -27.53 -18.79
CA GLY A 432 33.01 -27.20 -17.61
C GLY A 432 31.84 -26.25 -17.85
N MET A 433 31.36 -26.11 -19.10
CA MET A 433 30.20 -25.26 -19.42
C MET A 433 28.92 -26.09 -19.61
N PRO A 434 27.73 -25.59 -19.20
CA PRO A 434 26.47 -26.31 -19.37
C PRO A 434 26.04 -26.33 -20.84
N VAL A 435 25.66 -27.50 -21.36
CA VAL A 435 25.14 -27.64 -22.73
C VAL A 435 23.61 -27.45 -22.73
N PRO A 436 23.04 -26.55 -23.55
CA PRO A 436 21.59 -26.35 -23.59
C PRO A 436 20.86 -27.51 -24.32
N PRO A 437 19.59 -27.82 -23.95
CA PRO A 437 18.84 -28.91 -24.58
C PRO A 437 18.44 -28.56 -26.02
N MET A 438 18.70 -29.48 -26.94
CA MET A 438 18.49 -29.32 -28.37
C MET A 438 17.00 -29.26 -28.77
N GLY A 439 16.60 -28.20 -29.47
CA GLY A 439 15.38 -28.18 -30.28
C GLY A 439 14.53 -26.91 -30.21
N MET A 440 14.94 -25.81 -30.86
CA MET A 440 14.09 -24.76 -31.47
C MET A 440 14.95 -23.90 -32.44
N PRO A 441 14.35 -23.32 -33.51
CA PRO A 441 15.10 -22.73 -34.62
C PRO A 441 15.66 -21.33 -34.32
N ALA A 442 16.78 -21.00 -34.95
CA ALA A 442 17.52 -19.74 -34.81
C ALA A 442 16.72 -18.51 -35.32
N VAL A 443 16.85 -17.40 -34.61
CA VAL A 443 16.38 -16.06 -34.99
C VAL A 443 17.63 -15.22 -35.37
N PRO A 444 17.61 -14.44 -36.48
CA PRO A 444 18.82 -13.81 -37.01
C PRO A 444 19.23 -12.54 -36.27
N ASP A 445 20.54 -12.30 -36.23
CA ASP A 445 21.20 -11.09 -35.76
C ASP A 445 20.75 -9.85 -36.56
N TYR A 446 20.49 -8.75 -35.86
CA TYR A 446 20.38 -7.41 -36.46
C TYR A 446 21.50 -6.51 -35.93
N ASP A 447 22.44 -6.23 -36.82
CA ASP A 447 23.39 -5.12 -36.72
C ASP A 447 22.65 -3.77 -36.63
N VAL A 448 23.04 -2.93 -35.67
CA VAL A 448 22.71 -1.51 -35.68
C VAL A 448 23.97 -0.72 -36.01
N ALA A 449 24.13 -0.44 -37.30
CA ALA A 449 24.96 0.65 -37.77
C ALA A 449 24.17 1.96 -37.65
N VAL A 450 24.69 2.92 -36.88
CA VAL A 450 24.35 4.34 -37.07
C VAL A 450 25.66 5.11 -37.20
N GLY A 451 25.97 5.45 -38.44
CA GLY A 451 27.13 6.24 -38.81
C GLY A 451 26.96 7.72 -38.48
N SER A 452 28.08 8.33 -38.09
CA SER A 452 28.37 9.75 -38.13
C SER A 452 28.44 10.29 -39.57
N MET A 453 27.87 11.47 -39.85
CA MET A 453 28.42 12.53 -40.72
C MET A 453 27.62 13.84 -40.47
N PHE A 454 28.22 14.84 -39.81
CA PHE A 454 28.70 16.15 -40.34
C PHE A 454 27.57 17.17 -40.69
N ALA A 455 27.65 18.48 -40.44
CA ALA A 455 28.75 19.39 -40.16
C ALA A 455 28.32 20.68 -39.42
N THR A 456 29.35 21.31 -38.85
CA THR A 456 29.52 22.68 -38.34
C THR A 456 29.07 23.82 -39.28
N ALA A 457 28.56 24.91 -38.71
CA ALA A 457 28.77 26.27 -39.21
C ALA A 457 28.73 27.30 -38.05
N THR A 458 29.63 28.26 -38.16
CA THR A 458 30.13 29.20 -37.16
C THR A 458 29.27 30.45 -36.92
N ALA A 459 29.55 31.11 -35.80
CA ALA A 459 29.02 32.39 -35.36
C ALA A 459 29.31 33.56 -36.32
N ASP A 460 28.36 34.51 -36.39
CA ASP A 460 28.68 35.93 -36.46
C ASP A 460 27.53 36.79 -35.89
N SER A 461 27.82 38.07 -35.68
CA SER A 461 27.33 38.92 -34.58
C SER A 461 26.50 40.14 -35.03
N ALA A 462 25.51 40.50 -34.18
CA ALA A 462 24.90 41.84 -33.94
C ALA A 462 24.10 42.57 -35.06
N PRO A 463 23.30 43.63 -34.77
CA PRO A 463 22.64 44.07 -33.53
C PRO A 463 21.11 44.36 -33.67
N VAL A 464 20.52 44.74 -32.53
CA VAL A 464 19.15 45.22 -32.20
C VAL A 464 18.69 46.45 -33.01
N PRO A 465 17.36 46.69 -33.14
CA PRO A 465 16.86 47.96 -32.60
C PRO A 465 15.57 47.82 -31.76
N THR A 466 15.58 48.57 -30.66
CA THR A 466 14.47 48.85 -29.76
C THR A 466 13.72 50.08 -30.28
N THR A 467 12.38 50.06 -30.30
CA THR A 467 11.58 51.28 -30.17
C THR A 467 10.38 51.02 -29.27
N MET A 468 10.37 51.82 -28.19
CA MET A 468 9.28 51.99 -27.23
C MET A 468 8.04 52.61 -27.86
N THR A 469 6.87 52.26 -27.34
CA THR A 469 5.75 53.20 -27.23
C THR A 469 4.95 52.96 -25.94
N SER A 470 5.13 53.94 -25.05
CA SER A 470 4.27 54.53 -24.00
C SER A 470 2.92 53.94 -23.61
N ILE A 471 2.73 54.00 -22.29
CA ILE A 471 1.53 54.04 -21.44
C ILE A 471 0.56 55.18 -21.82
N ASP A 472 -0.75 54.88 -21.82
CA ASP A 472 -1.89 55.62 -21.21
C ASP A 472 -3.17 54.87 -21.66
N GLY A 473 -4.26 54.67 -20.91
CA GLY A 473 -4.79 55.27 -19.70
C GLY A 473 -6.33 55.25 -19.85
N SER A 474 -7.06 54.97 -18.75
CA SER A 474 -8.54 55.05 -18.59
C SER A 474 -9.36 53.96 -19.31
N SER A 475 -10.52 53.51 -18.87
CA SER A 475 -11.37 53.63 -17.67
C SER A 475 -12.56 52.74 -18.03
N GLU A 476 -13.00 51.84 -17.16
CA GLU A 476 -14.43 51.65 -16.88
C GLU A 476 -14.67 50.60 -15.78
N ARG A 477 -15.21 51.10 -14.67
CA ARG A 477 -15.94 50.33 -13.66
C ARG A 477 -17.27 49.90 -14.26
N VAL A 478 -17.65 48.64 -14.09
CA VAL A 478 -19.07 48.27 -13.92
C VAL A 478 -19.18 47.25 -12.79
N SER A 479 -19.92 47.64 -11.75
CA SER A 479 -20.36 46.81 -10.63
C SER A 479 -21.65 46.08 -10.98
N ALA A 480 -21.81 44.84 -10.53
CA ALA A 480 -23.08 44.22 -10.14
C ALA A 480 -22.75 42.92 -9.37
N ALA A 481 -22.86 42.90 -8.05
CA ALA A 481 -24.07 42.63 -7.26
C ALA A 481 -24.30 41.12 -7.03
N ASP A 482 -24.08 40.71 -5.77
CA ASP A 482 -24.44 39.43 -5.17
C ASP A 482 -25.93 39.09 -5.31
N PRO A 483 -26.31 37.81 -5.43
CA PRO A 483 -27.62 37.33 -5.03
C PRO A 483 -27.55 36.66 -3.65
N GLN A 484 -28.24 37.27 -2.69
CA GLN A 484 -28.54 36.73 -1.36
C GLN A 484 -29.44 35.48 -1.43
N GLN A 485 -29.24 34.60 -0.44
CA GLN A 485 -30.07 33.45 -0.11
C GLN A 485 -31.52 33.84 0.25
N PRO A 486 -32.53 33.00 -0.05
CA PRO A 486 -33.85 33.11 0.56
C PRO A 486 -33.94 32.33 1.88
N GLN A 487 -34.45 33.01 2.92
CA GLN A 487 -34.84 32.46 4.21
C GLN A 487 -36.11 31.61 4.13
N GLU A 488 -36.18 30.62 5.02
CA GLU A 488 -37.34 29.79 5.33
C GLU A 488 -38.55 30.63 5.81
N GLN A 489 -39.74 30.29 5.31
CA GLN A 489 -41.00 30.57 6.00
C GLN A 489 -41.80 29.28 6.13
N GLN A 490 -41.96 28.85 7.38
CA GLN A 490 -43.00 27.92 7.81
C GLN A 490 -44.37 28.58 7.63
N GLN A 491 -45.31 27.88 7.01
CA GLN A 491 -46.72 28.02 7.37
C GLN A 491 -47.47 26.72 7.14
N SER A 492 -48.33 26.47 8.12
CA SER A 492 -49.12 25.29 8.42
C SER A 492 -50.43 25.23 7.64
N GLU A 493 -51.01 24.02 7.67
CA GLU A 493 -52.45 23.70 7.62
C GLU A 493 -53.21 23.58 6.28
N SER A 494 -53.61 22.33 6.05
CA SER A 494 -55.02 21.89 5.93
C SER A 494 -55.76 22.10 4.60
N LYS A 495 -55.75 21.06 3.76
CA LYS A 495 -56.93 20.23 3.42
C LYS A 495 -56.58 19.07 2.50
#